data_AF-A0A538BDU0-F1
#
_entry.id   AF-A0A538BDU0-F1
#
_cell.length_a   1.000
_cell.length_b   1.000
_cell.length_c   1.000
_cell.angle_alpha   90.00
_cell.angle_beta   90.00
_cell.angle_gamma   90.00
#
_symmetry.space_group_name_H-M   'P 1'
#
loop_
_entity.id
_entity.type
_entity.pdbx_description
1 polymer ?
#
loop_
_entity_poly.entity_id
_entity_poly.type
_entity_poly.pdbx_seq_one_letter_code
_entity_poly.pdbx_strand_id
1 'polypeptide(L)' 'MIKTKRAASKLPVKGTRAVETGRVGKIAPFGPGQTKKLTLTLKPGHYALICNLPAHYKTGQHVDFTVK' A
#
# COMPACT_ATOMS: atom_id res chain seq x y z
N MET A 1 3.45 -0.14 0.52
CA MET A 1 3.24 -0.65 1.89
C MET A 1 3.47 0.46 2.89
N ILE A 2 2.53 0.66 3.79
CA ILE A 2 2.43 1.84 4.65
C ILE A 2 2.23 1.37 6.09
N LYS A 3 3.08 1.79 7.03
CA LYS A 3 2.84 1.55 8.46
C LYS A 3 1.81 2.54 8.96
N THR A 4 0.70 2.06 9.51
CA THR A 4 -0.43 2.92 9.86
C THR A 4 -1.30 2.26 10.93
N LYS A 5 -2.00 3.08 11.72
CA LYS A 5 -3.04 2.61 12.66
C LYS A 5 -4.42 2.52 12.01
N ARG A 6 -4.59 3.07 10.81
CA ARG A 6 -5.86 3.03 10.07
C ARG A 6 -5.97 1.70 9.33
N ALA A 7 -7.19 1.17 9.23
CA ALA A 7 -7.49 0.10 8.29
C ALA A 7 -7.07 0.50 6.87
N ALA A 8 -6.64 -0.47 6.07
CA ALA A 8 -6.16 -0.25 4.72
C ALA A 8 -7.21 0.39 3.82
N SER A 9 -8.50 0.17 4.08
CA SER A 9 -9.62 0.82 3.38
C SER A 9 -9.90 2.26 3.80
N LYS A 10 -9.27 2.75 4.88
CA LYS A 10 -9.53 4.06 5.50
C LYS A 10 -8.35 5.03 5.43
N LEU A 11 -7.42 4.82 4.50
CA LEU A 11 -6.36 5.79 4.21
C LEU A 11 -6.97 7.08 3.61
N PRO A 12 -6.41 8.26 3.94
CA PRO A 12 -6.85 9.50 3.33
C PRO A 12 -6.51 9.49 1.83
N VAL A 13 -7.32 10.16 1.01
CA VAL A 13 -7.15 10.21 -0.44
C VAL A 13 -7.02 11.66 -0.89
N LYS A 14 -6.04 11.93 -1.77
CA LYS A 14 -5.89 13.20 -2.48
C LYS A 14 -6.07 12.95 -3.99
N GLY A 15 -7.13 13.51 -4.57
CA GLY A 15 -7.50 13.26 -5.97
C GLY A 15 -7.83 11.79 -6.19
N THR A 16 -7.07 11.12 -7.06
CA THR A 16 -7.27 9.71 -7.44
C THR A 16 -6.39 8.72 -6.68
N ARG A 17 -5.59 9.17 -5.71
CA ARG A 17 -4.61 8.34 -4.99
C ARG A 17 -4.72 8.45 -3.48
N ALA A 18 -4.47 7.35 -2.78
CA ALA A 18 -4.26 7.38 -1.33
C ALA A 18 -3.01 8.18 -0.98
N VAL A 19 -3.06 8.87 0.15
CA VAL A 19 -1.91 9.52 0.77
C VAL A 19 -1.08 8.44 1.48
N GLU A 20 0.20 8.36 1.13
CA GLU A 20 1.09 7.28 1.59
C GLU A 20 1.98 7.71 2.77
N THR A 21 1.43 8.45 3.74
CA THR A 21 2.14 8.83 4.97
C THR A 21 2.53 7.58 5.75
N GLY A 22 3.81 7.41 6.08
CA GLY A 22 4.33 6.19 6.73
C GLY A 22 4.69 5.07 5.75
N ARG A 23 4.88 5.38 4.46
CA ARG A 23 5.37 4.41 3.47
C ARG A 23 6.72 3.82 3.91
N VAL A 24 6.78 2.49 3.96
CA VAL A 24 8.00 1.73 4.28
C VAL A 24 8.54 0.96 3.07
N GLY A 25 7.79 0.92 1.97
CA GLY A 25 8.27 0.34 0.71
C GLY A 25 7.26 0.47 -0.42
N LYS A 26 7.76 0.48 -1.65
CA LYS A 26 6.97 0.62 -2.88
C LYS A 26 7.72 0.00 -4.06
N ILE A 27 6.96 -0.53 -5.01
CA ILE A 27 7.43 -0.84 -6.36
C ILE A 27 6.93 0.23 -7.33
N ALA A 28 7.71 0.54 -8.36
CA ALA A 28 7.25 1.36 -9.47
C ALA A 28 6.09 0.65 -10.21
N PRO A 29 5.18 1.39 -10.87
CA PRO A 29 4.22 0.79 -11.79
C PRO A 29 4.88 -0.16 -12.79
N PHE A 30 4.21 -1.26 -13.10
CA PHE A 30 4.69 -2.26 -14.05
C PHE A 30 3.52 -2.74 -14.93
N GLY A 31 3.85 -3.21 -16.13
CA GLY A 31 2.86 -3.60 -17.13
C GLY A 31 2.27 -5.00 -16.92
N PRO A 32 1.23 -5.36 -17.68
CA PRO A 32 0.68 -6.71 -17.68
C PRO A 32 1.76 -7.78 -17.97
N GLY A 33 1.64 -8.94 -17.32
CA GLY A 33 2.59 -10.06 -17.48
C GLY A 33 3.95 -9.86 -16.82
N GLN A 34 4.24 -8.69 -16.23
CA GLN A 34 5.49 -8.44 -15.53
C GLN A 34 5.39 -8.80 -14.05
N THR A 35 6.49 -9.30 -13.50
CA THR A 35 6.67 -9.54 -12.06
C THR A 35 7.77 -8.63 -11.52
N LYS A 36 7.50 -7.99 -10.39
CA LYS A 36 8.49 -7.23 -9.61
C LYS A 36 8.56 -7.78 -8.20
N LYS A 37 9.74 -7.73 -7.59
CA LYS A 37 9.97 -8.18 -6.20
C LYS A 37 10.45 -7.01 -5.35
N LEU A 38 9.98 -6.96 -4.11
CA LEU A 38 10.41 -6.02 -3.09
C LEU A 38 10.57 -6.80 -1.78
N THR A 39 11.78 -6.77 -1.22
CA THR A 39 12.09 -7.39 0.08
C THR A 39 12.25 -6.29 1.11
N LEU A 40 11.58 -6.43 2.26
CA LEU A 40 11.58 -5.44 3.33
C LEU A 40 11.75 -6.12 4.68
N THR A 41 12.55 -5.52 5.56
CA THR A 41 12.59 -5.88 6.98
C THR A 41 11.62 -4.99 7.73
N LEU A 42 10.61 -5.59 8.35
CA LEU A 42 9.53 -4.86 9.02
C LEU A 42 9.59 -5.08 10.53
N LYS A 43 9.40 -4.00 11.29
CA LYS A 43 9.14 -4.09 12.73
C LYS A 43 7.71 -4.61 12.97
N PRO A 44 7.41 -5.21 14.12
CA PRO A 44 6.03 -5.53 14.51
C PRO A 44 5.07 -4.33 14.36
N GLY A 45 3.84 -4.63 14.00
CA GLY A 45 2.75 -3.67 13.85
C GLY A 45 1.86 -3.87 12.63
N HIS A 46 0.97 -2.91 12.44
CA HIS A 46 -0.05 -2.90 11.39
C HIS A 46 0.40 -2.10 10.15
N TYR A 47 0.15 -2.68 8.97
CA TYR A 47 0.51 -2.12 7.67
C TYR A 47 -0.64 -2.21 6.68
N ALA A 48 -0.74 -1.24 5.79
CA ALA A 48 -1.58 -1.30 4.61
C ALA A 48 -0.72 -1.62 3.38
N LEU A 49 -1.02 -2.73 2.71
CA LEU A 49 -0.52 -3.02 1.36
C LEU A 49 -1.56 -2.51 0.36
N ILE A 50 -1.16 -1.58 -0.52
CA ILE A 50 -2.06 -0.92 -1.46
C ILE A 50 -1.44 -0.89 -2.86
N CYS A 51 -2.29 -0.86 -3.88
CA CYS A 51 -1.91 -0.37 -5.20
C CYS A 51 -2.36 1.09 -5.34
N ASN A 52 -1.41 2.01 -5.58
CA ASN A 52 -1.68 3.44 -5.62
C ASN A 52 -1.58 4.05 -7.02
N LEU A 53 -1.89 3.25 -8.05
CA LEU A 53 -2.24 3.79 -9.36
C LEU A 53 -3.56 4.59 -9.24
N PRO A 54 -3.81 5.56 -10.14
CA PRO A 54 -5.06 6.32 -10.12
C PRO A 54 -6.27 5.38 -10.02
N ALA A 55 -7.20 5.68 -9.11
CA ALA A 55 -8.43 4.93 -8.83
C ALA A 55 -8.25 3.54 -8.16
N HIS A 56 -7.14 2.82 -8.36
CA HIS A 56 -6.98 1.43 -7.88
C HIS A 56 -7.21 1.23 -6.38
N TYR A 57 -6.68 2.15 -5.56
CA TYR A 57 -6.92 2.12 -4.12
C TYR A 57 -8.41 2.25 -3.79
N LYS A 58 -9.10 3.22 -4.41
CA LYS A 58 -10.54 3.49 -4.16
C LYS A 58 -11.43 2.33 -4.61
N THR A 59 -10.99 1.57 -5.60
CA THR A 59 -11.70 0.39 -6.12
C THR A 59 -11.33 -0.89 -5.36
N GLY A 60 -10.68 -0.79 -4.20
CA GLY A 60 -10.48 -1.92 -3.29
C GLY A 60 -9.13 -2.63 -3.40
N GLN A 61 -8.15 -2.14 -4.19
CA GLN A 61 -6.80 -2.73 -4.22
C GLN A 61 -5.98 -2.35 -2.99
N HIS A 62 -6.42 -2.84 -1.84
CA HIS A 62 -5.80 -2.64 -0.55
C HIS A 62 -6.07 -3.83 0.37
N VAL A 63 -5.13 -4.13 1.26
CA VAL A 63 -5.29 -5.17 2.27
C VAL A 63 -4.49 -4.82 3.53
N ASP A 64 -5.05 -5.17 4.68
CA ASP A 64 -4.37 -5.08 5.97
C ASP A 64 -3.35 -6.21 6.11
N PHE A 65 -2.18 -5.87 6.65
CA PHE A 65 -1.09 -6.80 6.87
C PHE A 65 -0.47 -6.55 8.24
N THR A 66 -0.41 -7.59 9.08
CA THR A 66 0.13 -7.48 10.43
C THR A 66 1.43 -8.27 10.53
N VAL A 67 2.48 -7.61 11.02
CA VAL A 67 3.73 -8.24 11.45
C VAL A 67 3.65 -8.41 12.95
N LYS A 68 3.84 -9.63 13.45
CA LYS A 68 3.89 -9.95 14.87
C LYS A 68 5.33 -9.98 15.36
#